data_AF-A0A839P4U4-F1
#
_entry.id   AF-A0A839P4U4-F1
#
_cell.length_a   1.000
_cell.length_b   1.000
_cell.length_c   1.000
_cell.angle_alpha   90.00
_cell.angle_beta   90.00
_cell.angle_gamma   90.00
#
_symmetry.space_group_name_H-M   'P 1'
#
loop_
_entity.id
_entity.type
_entity.pdbx_description
1 polymer ?
#
loop_
_entity_poly.entity_id
_entity_poly.type
_entity_poly.pdbx_seq_one_letter_code
_entity_poly.pdbx_strand_id
1 'polypeptide(L)' 'MTKLLERAMESAQALSADLQDEIARLVFAYVGGDDEVLTLTPTEEADLLEARAEMERSDFATQEEVSAVFSKYRVP' A
#
# COMPACT_ATOMS: atom_id res chain seq x y z
N MET A 1 -19.59 -21.45 -8.63
CA MET A 1 -19.67 -20.06 -8.13
C MET A 1 -21.14 -19.67 -8.03
N THR A 2 -21.51 -18.44 -7.68
CA THR A 2 -22.92 -18.04 -7.86
C THR A 2 -23.21 -17.92 -9.36
N LYS A 3 -24.45 -18.16 -9.78
CA LYS A 3 -24.83 -18.05 -11.21
C LYS A 3 -24.50 -16.68 -11.81
N LEU A 4 -24.57 -15.62 -11.00
CA LEU A 4 -24.22 -14.27 -11.41
C LEU A 4 -22.71 -14.12 -11.67
N LEU A 5 -21.88 -14.68 -10.77
CA LEU A 5 -20.43 -14.59 -10.88
C LEU A 5 -19.88 -15.46 -12.02
N GLU A 6 -20.50 -16.61 -12.30
CA GLU A 6 -20.15 -17.46 -13.46
C GLU A 6 -20.34 -16.69 -14.78
N ARG A 7 -21.51 -16.09 -14.97
CA ARG A 7 -21.81 -15.27 -16.16
C ARG A 7 -20.89 -14.06 -16.29
N ALA A 8 -20.50 -13.45 -15.17
CA ALA A 8 -19.53 -12.36 -15.16
C ALA A 8 -18.15 -12.82 -15.67
N MET A 9 -17.66 -13.99 -15.22
CA MET A 9 -16.39 -14.55 -15.70
C MET A 9 -16.46 -14.99 -17.17
N GLU A 10 -17.57 -15.57 -17.62
CA GLU A 10 -17.78 -15.88 -19.06
C GLU A 10 -17.73 -14.62 -19.93
N SER A 11 -18.30 -13.52 -19.45
CA SER A 11 -18.29 -12.24 -20.15
C SER A 11 -16.87 -11.62 -20.16
N ALA A 12 -16.15 -11.74 -19.04
CA ALA A 12 -14.79 -11.23 -18.91
C ALA A 12 -13.79 -11.93 -19.83
N GLN A 13 -13.97 -13.22 -20.13
CA GLN A 13 -13.11 -13.98 -21.05
C GLN A 13 -13.05 -13.39 -22.48
N ALA A 14 -14.09 -12.64 -22.89
CA ALA A 14 -14.14 -12.00 -24.20
C ALA A 14 -13.43 -10.64 -24.25
N LEU A 15 -12.98 -10.10 -23.11
CA LEU A 15 -12.28 -8.82 -23.02
C LEU A 15 -10.80 -8.96 -23.39
N SER A 16 -10.12 -7.85 -23.64
CA SER A 16 -8.66 -7.84 -23.78
C SER A 16 -7.98 -8.25 -22.48
N ALA A 17 -6.74 -8.76 -22.57
CA ALA A 17 -5.94 -9.14 -21.40
C ALA A 17 -5.82 -7.98 -20.38
N ASP A 18 -5.56 -6.76 -20.84
CA ASP A 18 -5.45 -5.59 -19.97
C ASP A 18 -6.73 -5.32 -19.14
N LEU A 19 -7.91 -5.49 -19.76
CA LEU A 19 -9.19 -5.30 -19.08
C LEU A 19 -9.52 -6.48 -18.14
N GLN A 20 -9.10 -7.70 -18.51
CA GLN A 20 -9.22 -8.86 -17.62
C GLN A 20 -8.38 -8.65 -16.35
N ASP A 21 -7.16 -8.15 -16.48
CA ASP A 21 -6.27 -7.85 -15.35
C ASP A 21 -6.81 -6.71 -14.48
N GLU A 22 -7.42 -5.68 -15.08
CA GLU A 22 -8.06 -4.60 -14.33
C GLU A 22 -9.24 -5.13 -13.47
N ILE A 23 -10.09 -5.99 -14.05
CA ILE A 23 -11.16 -6.66 -13.30
C ILE A 23 -10.58 -7.53 -12.19
N ALA A 24 -9.51 -8.27 -12.45
CA ALA A 24 -8.86 -9.11 -11.45
C ALA A 24 -8.36 -8.29 -10.25
N ARG A 25 -7.69 -7.15 -10.48
CA ARG A 25 -7.24 -6.25 -9.40
C ARG A 25 -8.41 -5.72 -8.57
N LEU A 26 -9.53 -5.35 -9.20
CA LEU A 26 -10.73 -4.90 -8.48
C LEU A 26 -11.31 -6.01 -7.61
N VAL A 27 -11.34 -7.25 -8.12
CA VAL A 27 -11.74 -8.42 -7.34
C VAL A 27 -10.78 -8.62 -6.17
N PHE A 28 -9.46 -8.63 -6.40
CA PHE A 28 -8.47 -8.78 -5.33
C PHE A 28 -8.56 -7.71 -4.25
N ALA A 29 -8.75 -6.44 -4.64
CA ALA A 29 -8.99 -5.35 -3.70
C ALA A 29 -10.27 -5.60 -2.87
N TYR A 30 -11.33 -6.12 -3.48
CA TYR A 30 -12.59 -6.42 -2.80
C TYR A 30 -12.51 -7.62 -1.84
N VAL A 31 -11.74 -8.66 -2.17
CA VAL A 31 -11.49 -9.80 -1.27
C VAL A 31 -10.36 -9.56 -0.27
N GLY A 32 -9.66 -8.42 -0.34
CA GLY A 32 -8.50 -8.12 0.50
C GLY A 32 -7.28 -9.00 0.21
N GLY A 33 -7.14 -9.47 -1.04
CA GLY A 33 -6.17 -10.50 -1.43
C GLY A 33 -4.81 -9.99 -1.93
N ASP A 34 -4.71 -8.74 -2.38
CA ASP A 34 -3.47 -8.19 -2.98
C ASP A 34 -2.78 -7.11 -2.14
N ASP A 35 -3.42 -6.58 -1.11
CA ASP A 35 -2.71 -5.84 -0.09
C ASP A 35 -2.40 -6.86 1.01
N GLU A 36 -1.19 -7.40 1.02
CA GLU A 36 -0.64 -7.98 2.24
C GLU A 36 -0.75 -6.88 3.30
N VAL A 37 -1.80 -6.94 4.13
CA VAL A 37 -1.99 -6.01 5.22
C VAL A 37 -0.84 -6.26 6.18
N LEU A 38 0.21 -5.47 6.02
CA LEU A 38 1.42 -5.59 6.80
C LEU A 38 1.03 -5.31 8.25
N THR A 39 0.93 -6.39 9.02
CA THR A 39 0.52 -6.32 10.42
C THR A 39 1.73 -5.83 11.20
N LEU A 40 1.63 -4.61 11.70
CA LEU A 40 2.67 -4.03 12.53
C LEU A 40 2.79 -4.81 13.84
N THR A 41 4.02 -5.00 14.29
CA THR A 41 4.25 -5.37 15.69
C THR A 41 3.79 -4.24 16.61
N PRO A 42 3.49 -4.52 17.90
CA PRO A 42 3.11 -3.47 18.85
C PRO A 42 4.14 -2.34 18.97
N THR A 43 5.43 -2.65 18.77
CA THR A 43 6.50 -1.66 18.76
C THR A 43 6.43 -0.76 17.54
N GLU A 44 6.29 -1.32 16.34
CA GLU A 44 6.17 -0.53 15.11
C GLU A 44 4.90 0.32 15.10
N GLU A 45 3.79 -0.17 15.65
CA GLU A 45 2.56 0.62 15.81
C GLU A 45 2.79 1.81 16.74
N ALA A 46 3.47 1.60 17.87
CA ALA A 46 3.81 2.68 18.80
C ALA A 46 4.73 3.73 18.15
N ASP A 47 5.74 3.28 17.39
CA ASP A 47 6.65 4.19 16.67
C ASP A 47 5.88 5.04 15.65
N LEU A 48 4.92 4.46 14.92
CA LEU A 48 4.07 5.23 14.00
C LEU A 48 3.13 6.21 14.71
N LEU A 49 2.62 5.86 15.89
CA LEU A 49 1.79 6.76 16.68
C LEU A 49 2.59 7.97 17.16
N GLU A 50 3.84 7.77 17.60
CA GLU A 50 4.70 8.90 17.98
C GLU A 50 5.05 9.78 16.77
N ALA A 51 5.42 9.18 15.64
CA ALA A 51 5.70 9.95 14.42
C ALA A 51 4.50 10.82 13.99
N ARG A 52 3.25 10.34 14.14
CA ARG A 52 2.05 11.16 13.89
C ARG A 52 1.92 12.31 14.88
N ALA A 53 2.21 12.08 16.15
CA ALA A 53 2.19 13.12 17.16
C ALA A 53 3.26 14.20 16.91
N GLU A 54 4.45 13.81 16.44
CA GLU A 54 5.50 14.73 15.97
C GLU A 54 5.01 15.59 14.80
N MET A 55 4.34 14.98 13.80
CA MET A 55 3.76 15.69 12.67
C MET A 55 2.74 16.75 13.09
N GLU A 56 1.84 16.43 14.03
CA GLU A 56 0.83 17.37 14.55
C GLU A 56 1.48 18.57 15.25
N ARG A 57 2.63 18.35 15.90
CA ARG A 57 3.42 19.40 16.55
C ARG A 57 4.37 20.11 15.60
N SER A 58 4.42 19.72 14.32
CA SER A 58 5.40 20.18 13.34
C SER A 58 6.85 19.97 13.79
N ASP A 59 7.09 18.91 14.55
CA ASP A 59 8.40 18.52 15.07
C ASP A 59 9.16 17.72 14.01
N PHE A 60 9.59 18.42 12.97
CA PHE A 60 10.35 17.84 11.86
C PHE A 60 11.81 18.24 11.94
N ALA A 61 12.69 17.33 11.53
CA ALA A 61 14.08 17.66 11.27
C ALA A 61 14.19 18.80 10.24
N THR A 62 15.15 19.69 10.47
CA THR A 62 15.50 20.77 9.55
C THR A 62 16.16 20.23 8.28
N GLN A 63 16.18 21.04 7.23
CA GLN A 63 16.84 20.66 5.97
C GLN A 63 18.34 20.40 6.16
N GLU A 64 18.99 21.16 7.04
CA GLU A 64 20.39 21.00 7.38
C GLU A 64 20.65 19.65 8.07
N GLU A 65 19.80 19.25 9.02
CA GLU A 65 19.89 17.96 9.71
C GLU A 65 19.67 16.79 8.74
N VAL A 66 18.65 16.89 7.88
CA VAL A 66 18.37 15.89 6.84
C VAL A 66 19.56 15.74 5.88
N SER A 67 20.12 16.85 5.41
CA SER A 67 21.28 16.88 4.52
C SER A 67 22.52 16.24 5.17
N ALA A 68 22.76 16.52 6.46
CA ALA A 68 23.88 15.93 7.20
C ALA A 68 23.77 14.40 7.30
N VAL A 69 22.57 13.87 7.56
CA VAL A 69 22.33 12.42 7.60
C VAL A 69 22.55 11.79 6.22
N PHE A 70 21.95 12.33 5.17
CA PHE A 70 22.13 11.79 3.82
C PHE A 70 23.59 11.83 3.36
N SER A 71 24.31 12.91 3.67
CA SER A 71 25.74 13.04 3.32
C SER A 71 26.60 11.99 4.02
N LYS A 72 26.21 11.55 5.22
CA LYS A 72 26.95 10.54 6.01
C LYS A 72 26.73 9.11 5.50
N TYR A 73 25.54 8.80 4.98
CA TYR A 73 25.13 7.42 4.67
C TYR A 73 24.86 7.13 3.19
N ARG A 74 24.98 8.14 2.29
CA ARG A 74 24.87 7.89 0.85
C ARG A 74 26.01 6.99 0.39
N VAL A 75 25.67 5.76 0.00
CA VAL A 75 26.57 4.89 -0.76
C VAL A 75 26.72 5.49 -2.17
N PRO A 76 27.94 5.61 -2.72
CA PRO A 76 28.18 6.20 -4.04
C PRO A 76 27.46 5.47 -5.17
#